data_AF-A0A3D2CC31-F1
#
_entry.id   AF-A0A3D2CC31-F1
#
_cell.length_a   1.000
_cell.length_b   1.000
_cell.length_c   1.000
_cell.angle_alpha   90.00
_cell.angle_beta   90.00
_cell.angle_gamma   90.00
#
_symmetry.space_group_name_H-M   'P 1'
#
loop_
_entity.id
_entity.type
_entity.pdbx_description
1 polymer ?
#
loop_
_entity_poly.entity_id
_entity_poly.type
_entity_poly.pdbx_seq_one_letter_code
_entity_poly.pdbx_strand_id
1 'polypeptide(L)' 'MTALAEQFGRQCTVVAIDARRRSDDWEVVVRSGKEGTGRSVVDWAREVEDRGAGEI' A
#
# COMPACT_ATOMS: atom_id res chain seq x y z
N MET A 1 10.22 -2.28 -3.94
CA MET A 1 9.69 -3.36 -3.07
C MET A 1 10.39 -4.69 -3.33
N THR A 2 10.70 -5.04 -4.57
CA THR A 2 11.39 -6.29 -4.95
C THR A 2 12.72 -6.52 -4.21
N ALA A 3 13.55 -5.47 -4.06
CA ALA A 3 14.85 -5.60 -3.39
C ALA A 3 14.78 -5.94 -1.88
N LEU A 4 13.68 -5.64 -1.18
CA LEU A 4 13.51 -5.97 0.26
C LEU A 4 12.95 -7.38 0.45
N ALA A 5 12.00 -7.78 -0.41
CA ALA A 5 11.39 -9.12 -0.37
C ALA A 5 12.40 -10.23 -0.76
N GLU A 6 13.30 -9.94 -1.71
CA GLU A 6 14.36 -10.88 -2.13
C GLU A 6 15.44 -11.07 -1.06
N GLN A 7 15.68 -10.07 -0.20
CA GLN A 7 16.79 -10.08 0.75
C GLN A 7 16.42 -10.67 2.13
N PHE A 8 15.15 -10.60 2.54
CA PHE A 8 14.69 -11.02 3.88
C PHE A 8 13.55 -12.06 3.88
N GLY A 9 13.06 -12.44 2.69
CA GLY A 9 11.92 -13.34 2.54
C GLY A 9 10.58 -12.62 2.71
N ARG A 10 9.57 -13.09 1.97
CA ARG A 10 8.19 -12.54 1.90
C ARG A 10 7.52 -12.34 3.27
N GLN A 11 8.01 -13.01 4.31
CA GLN A 11 7.45 -13.05 5.66
C GLN A 11 7.74 -11.83 6.56
N CYS A 12 8.48 -10.80 6.10
CA CYS A 12 8.86 -9.66 6.96
C CYS A 12 8.61 -8.26 6.36
N THR A 13 7.77 -8.13 5.33
CA THR A 13 7.48 -6.80 4.72
C THR A 13 6.10 -6.31 5.15
N VAL A 14 6.05 -5.27 5.98
CA VAL A 14 4.83 -4.55 6.36
C VAL A 14 4.67 -3.32 5.47
N VAL A 15 3.48 -3.10 4.90
CA VAL A 15 3.19 -1.95 4.02
C VAL A 15 2.13 -1.06 4.64
N ALA A 16 2.54 0.07 5.21
CA ALA A 16 1.60 1.09 5.68
C ALA A 16 0.92 1.81 4.51
N ILE A 17 -0.42 1.86 4.54
CA ILE A 17 -1.24 2.60 3.58
C ILE A 17 -1.96 3.74 4.30
N ASP A 18 -1.60 4.98 3.98
CA ASP A 18 -2.39 6.15 4.38
C ASP A 18 -3.61 6.27 3.45
N ALA A 19 -4.80 6.29 4.03
CA ALA A 19 -6.07 6.32 3.30
C ALA A 19 -6.91 7.55 3.67
N ARG A 20 -7.57 8.15 2.68
CA ARG A 20 -8.58 9.19 2.87
C ARG A 20 -9.88 8.79 2.19
N ARG A 21 -11.00 8.96 2.87
CA ARG A 21 -12.33 8.69 2.32
C ARG A 21 -12.69 9.71 1.23
N ARG A 22 -13.15 9.21 0.08
CA ARG A 22 -13.75 9.98 -1.01
C ARG A 22 -15.16 9.44 -1.27
N SER A 23 -16.16 10.18 -0.82
CA SER A 23 -17.58 9.79 -0.94
C SER A 23 -17.83 8.37 -0.41
N ASP A 24 -17.98 7.41 -1.32
CA ASP A 24 -18.30 6.00 -1.05
C ASP A 24 -17.08 5.07 -1.17
N ASP A 25 -15.89 5.60 -1.46
CA ASP A 25 -14.65 4.82 -1.61
C ASP A 25 -13.47 5.44 -0.81
N TRP A 26 -12.31 4.81 -0.87
CA TRP A 26 -11.08 5.22 -0.22
C TRP A 26 -9.94 5.40 -1.23
N GLU A 27 -9.25 6.52 -1.10
CA GLU A 27 -8.12 6.90 -1.92
C GLU A 27 -6.82 6.81 -1.12
N VAL A 28 -5.77 6.25 -1.71
CA VAL A 28 -4.42 6.28 -1.14
C VAL A 28 -3.88 7.71 -1.18
N VAL A 29 -3.35 8.18 -0.06
CA VAL A 29 -2.74 9.50 0.07
C VAL A 29 -1.27 9.37 0.43
N VAL A 30 -0.48 10.38 0.04
CA VAL A 30 0.96 10.45 0.33
C VAL A 30 1.30 11.81 0.92
N ARG A 31 2.59 11.98 1.29
CA ARG A 31 3.09 13.21 1.95
C ARG A 31 2.30 13.56 3.20
N SER A 32 2.10 12.58 4.07
CA SER A 32 1.31 12.71 5.31
C SER A 32 -0.13 13.15 5.06
N GLY A 33 -0.78 12.54 4.06
CA GLY A 33 -2.18 12.81 3.73
C GLY A 33 -2.45 14.12 3.00
N LYS A 34 -1.43 14.81 2.51
CA LYS A 34 -1.57 16.10 1.81
C LYS A 34 -1.86 15.96 0.33
N GLU A 35 -1.43 14.86 -0.28
CA GLU A 35 -1.52 14.64 -1.72
C GLU A 35 -2.28 13.34 -1.99
N GLY A 36 -3.37 13.42 -2.76
CA GLY A 36 -4.12 12.25 -3.22
C GLY A 36 -3.46 11.63 -4.45
N THR A 37 -3.37 10.30 -4.47
CA THR A 37 -2.72 9.56 -5.56
C THR A 37 -3.66 9.17 -6.70
N GLY A 38 -4.98 9.34 -6.51
CA GLY A 38 -6.02 8.86 -7.40
C GLY A 38 -6.17 7.33 -7.43
N ARG A 39 -5.44 6.59 -6.59
CA ARG A 39 -5.51 5.13 -6.52
C ARG A 39 -6.49 4.67 -5.45
N SER A 40 -7.27 3.62 -5.77
CA SER A 40 -8.08 2.92 -4.77
C SER A 40 -7.18 2.25 -3.73
N VAL A 41 -7.56 2.37 -2.46
CA VAL A 41 -6.88 1.67 -1.36
C VAL A 41 -6.92 0.16 -1.53
N VAL A 42 -8.05 -0.37 -2.00
CA VAL A 42 -8.24 -1.83 -2.14
C VAL A 42 -7.38 -2.38 -3.26
N ASP A 43 -7.32 -1.70 -4.40
CA ASP A 43 -6.49 -2.14 -5.52
C ASP A 43 -5.00 -2.03 -5.19
N TRP A 44 -4.62 -0.98 -4.46
CA TRP A 44 -3.24 -0.83 -3.99
C TRP A 44 -2.86 -1.92 -2.98
N ALA A 45 -3.76 -2.29 -2.06
CA ALA A 45 -3.54 -3.37 -1.10
C ALA A 45 -3.25 -4.72 -1.80
N ARG A 46 -4.03 -5.05 -2.84
CA ARG A 46 -3.81 -6.26 -3.65
C ARG A 46 -2.47 -6.22 -4.38
N GLU A 47 -2.15 -5.08 -4.99
CA GLU A 47 -0.88 -4.92 -5.71
C GLU A 47 0.34 -5.06 -4.78
N VAL A 48 0.25 -4.57 -3.53
CA VAL A 48 1.37 -4.70 -2.58
C VAL A 48 1.50 -6.12 -2.02
N GLU A 49 0.39 -6.84 -1.83
CA GLU A 49 0.39 -8.27 -1.50
C GLU A 49 1.06 -9.09 -2.62
N ASP A 50 0.67 -8.87 -3.88
CA ASP A 50 1.27 -9.52 -5.05
C ASP A 50 2.78 -9.23 -5.17
N ARG A 51 3.22 -8.06 -4.70
CA ARG A 51 4.63 -7.64 -4.64
C ARG A 51 5.39 -8.21 -3.45
N GLY A 52 4.73 -9.00 -2.60
CA GLY A 52 5.35 -9.71 -1.50
C GLY A 52 5.23 -9.03 -0.13
N ALA A 53 4.25 -8.14 0.06
CA ALA A 53 3.87 -7.71 1.41
C ALA A 53 3.31 -8.90 2.21
N GLY A 54 3.76 -9.05 3.45
CA GLY A 54 3.25 -10.05 4.40
C GLY A 54 2.12 -9.50 5.27
N GLU A 55 2.13 -8.19 5.52
CA GLU A 55 1.12 -7.45 6.28
C GLU A 55 0.89 -6.08 5.63
N ILE A 56 -0.32 -5.55 5.77
CA ILE A 56 -0.78 -4.24 5.26
C ILE A 56 -1.35 -3.44 6.44
#